data_AF-A0A958BHP8-F1
#
_entry.id   AF-A0A958BHP8-F1
#
_cell.length_a   1.000
_cell.length_b   1.000
_cell.length_c   1.000
_cell.angle_alpha   90.00
_cell.angle_beta   90.00
_cell.angle_gamma   90.00
#
_symmetry.space_group_name_H-M   'P 1'
#
loop_
_entity.id
_entity.type
_entity.pdbx_description
1 polymer ?
#
loop_
_entity_poly.entity_id
_entity_poly.type
_entity_poly.pdbx_seq_one_letter_code
_entity_poly.pdbx_strand_id
1 'polypeptide(L)'
;MLLVLSALVLSLFSTGASCVREIPPGASAEEIFEIIDADLQKYEKGGWVETRGARSLEQIRRDFSRLRLTYPFSRWAVEAELRTADSYYVQDRYEEAEAVYRQFIRNRPSHPKIAYALLRQARCYEKQAPLTTMSTLLFEDEIAVDRDQSSTLGAYQLAQEVMQRFPGSGEAEQARELASRMATILSHHEMEIGVFYQRQEKYEAAAGRFETARTRFPDSRRYGEATWRLGRCLEALDRLDQARIAYQSVLSLSSDRFPKEPGLDTFERSLAYFTDPELVKETTGEGFWKRRAKRRLDKLGANAQDSSAPSEATEEQAAPEPQEEPEATGDTP
;
A
#
# COMPACT_ATOMS: atom_id res chain seq x y z
N MET A 1 -65.13 31.82 45.22
CA MET A 1 -65.46 30.87 44.13
C MET A 1 -64.93 31.48 42.84
N LEU A 2 -63.73 31.10 42.41
CA LEU A 2 -63.51 30.04 41.42
C LEU A 2 -64.22 30.37 40.10
N LEU A 3 -63.46 30.91 39.13
CA LEU A 3 -63.54 30.66 37.68
C LEU A 3 -62.86 31.81 36.91
N VAL A 4 -61.53 31.78 36.76
CA VAL A 4 -60.83 32.10 35.49
C VAL A 4 -59.46 31.42 35.55
N LEU A 5 -59.46 30.10 35.30
CA LEU A 5 -58.29 29.35 34.84
C LEU A 5 -58.27 29.42 33.31
N SER A 6 -57.08 29.32 32.70
CA SER A 6 -56.84 28.83 31.32
C SER A 6 -56.75 29.78 30.12
N ALA A 7 -55.98 30.89 30.18
CA ALA A 7 -55.56 31.56 28.94
C ALA A 7 -54.27 32.38 29.04
N LEU A 8 -53.16 31.79 29.50
CA LEU A 8 -51.84 32.39 29.25
C LEU A 8 -50.71 31.35 29.21
N VAL A 9 -50.90 30.32 28.39
CA VAL A 9 -49.82 29.46 27.90
C VAL A 9 -49.93 29.44 26.37
N LEU A 10 -49.68 30.59 25.74
CA LEU A 10 -49.55 30.66 24.29
C LEU A 10 -48.10 31.03 23.93
N SER A 11 -47.46 30.05 23.31
CA SER A 11 -46.43 30.20 22.28
C SER A 11 -45.15 30.95 22.65
N LEU A 12 -44.32 30.29 23.46
CA LEU A 12 -42.89 30.16 23.12
C LEU A 12 -42.67 28.75 22.57
N PHE A 13 -43.43 28.41 21.52
CA PHE A 13 -43.07 27.28 20.67
C PHE A 13 -41.87 27.75 19.87
N SER A 14 -40.74 27.10 20.12
CA SER A 14 -39.50 27.28 19.41
C SER A 14 -39.73 27.20 17.90
N THR A 15 -39.69 28.34 17.21
CA THR A 15 -39.27 28.34 15.82
C THR A 15 -37.77 28.09 15.80
N GLY A 16 -37.39 26.85 16.08
CA GLY A 16 -36.16 26.26 15.56
C GLY A 16 -36.33 26.06 14.05
N ALA A 17 -36.57 27.15 13.32
CA ALA A 17 -36.37 27.15 11.89
C ALA A 17 -34.86 27.06 11.69
N SER A 18 -34.37 25.83 11.51
CA SER A 18 -33.02 25.60 11.02
C SER A 18 -33.01 26.08 9.57
N CYS A 19 -32.86 27.39 9.36
CA CYS A 19 -32.93 28.00 8.04
C CYS A 19 -31.77 27.49 7.18
N VAL A 20 -32.08 26.56 6.28
CA VAL A 20 -31.22 26.26 5.13
C VAL A 20 -31.07 27.57 4.36
N ARG A 21 -29.83 28.03 4.18
CA ARG A 21 -29.53 29.27 3.46
C ARG A 21 -29.95 29.11 2.00
N GLU A 22 -30.98 29.82 1.57
CA GLU A 22 -31.46 29.79 0.18
C GLU A 22 -30.41 30.39 -0.78
N ILE A 23 -30.40 29.89 -2.02
CA ILE A 23 -29.53 30.41 -3.07
C ILE A 23 -30.18 31.69 -3.63
N PRO A 24 -29.51 32.86 -3.55
CA PRO A 24 -30.12 34.10 -3.99
C PRO A 24 -30.36 34.12 -5.52
N PRO A 25 -31.45 34.71 -6.00
CA PRO A 25 -31.68 34.88 -7.43
C PRO A 25 -30.59 35.77 -8.03
N GLY A 26 -29.99 35.32 -9.13
CA GLY A 26 -28.88 36.03 -9.80
C GLY A 26 -27.50 35.83 -9.19
N ALA A 27 -27.34 34.91 -8.23
CA ALA A 27 -26.05 34.57 -7.65
C ALA A 27 -25.03 34.10 -8.68
N SER A 28 -23.77 34.48 -8.47
CA SER A 28 -22.63 34.03 -9.26
C SER A 28 -22.36 32.54 -9.05
N ALA A 29 -21.65 31.91 -9.99
CA ALA A 29 -21.28 30.49 -9.87
C ALA A 29 -20.44 30.19 -8.61
N GLU A 30 -19.67 31.17 -8.15
CA GLU A 30 -18.84 31.11 -6.94
C GLU A 30 -19.71 31.04 -5.69
N GLU A 31 -20.61 32.02 -5.51
CA GLU A 31 -21.50 32.08 -4.35
C GLU A 31 -22.39 30.84 -4.25
N ILE A 32 -22.91 30.37 -5.40
CA ILE A 32 -23.71 29.14 -5.44
C ILE A 32 -22.86 27.95 -4.99
N PHE A 33 -21.65 27.81 -5.53
CA PHE A 33 -20.75 26.73 -5.16
C PHE A 33 -20.42 26.76 -3.67
N GLU A 34 -20.05 27.92 -3.12
CA GLU A 34 -19.69 28.07 -1.71
C GLU A 34 -20.84 27.71 -0.77
N ILE A 35 -22.07 28.12 -1.11
CA ILE A 35 -23.26 27.78 -0.33
C ILE A 35 -23.49 26.26 -0.28
N ILE A 36 -23.32 25.57 -1.42
CA ILE A 36 -23.50 24.12 -1.51
C ILE A 36 -22.34 23.37 -0.83
N ASP A 37 -21.10 23.83 -1.04
CA ASP A 37 -19.89 23.24 -0.46
C ASP A 37 -19.90 23.37 1.07
N ALA A 38 -20.32 24.52 1.61
CA ALA A 38 -20.45 24.72 3.04
C ALA A 38 -21.42 23.73 3.68
N ASP A 39 -22.50 23.36 2.98
CA ASP A 39 -23.42 22.33 3.46
C ASP A 39 -22.80 20.93 3.40
N LEU A 40 -22.07 20.61 2.33
CA LEU A 40 -21.34 19.33 2.23
C LEU A 40 -20.29 19.19 3.34
N GLN A 41 -19.53 20.25 3.62
CA GLN A 41 -18.50 20.26 4.67
C GLN A 41 -19.07 19.97 6.07
N LYS A 42 -20.34 20.30 6.34
CA LYS A 42 -21.00 19.94 7.61
C LYS A 42 -21.11 18.42 7.76
N TYR A 43 -21.36 17.71 6.66
CA TYR A 43 -21.39 16.25 6.69
C TYR A 43 -19.99 15.66 6.83
N GLU A 44 -18.97 16.25 6.19
CA GLU A 44 -17.58 15.80 6.32
C GLU A 44 -17.03 15.94 7.74
N LYS A 45 -17.48 16.96 8.50
CA LYS A 45 -17.06 17.18 9.90
C LYS A 45 -17.76 16.26 10.93
N GLY A 46 -18.82 15.55 10.51
CA GLY A 46 -19.33 14.38 11.22
C GLY A 46 -20.22 14.63 12.44
N GLY A 47 -20.58 15.87 12.77
CA GLY A 47 -21.51 16.15 13.87
C GLY A 47 -22.98 16.19 13.46
N TRP A 48 -23.85 15.37 14.07
CA TRP A 48 -25.32 15.49 13.94
C TRP A 48 -25.85 16.90 14.27
N VAL A 49 -25.13 17.61 15.13
CA VAL A 49 -25.40 19.02 15.50
C VAL A 49 -25.01 19.97 14.37
N GLU A 50 -23.92 19.70 13.66
CA GLU A 50 -23.39 20.51 12.56
C GLU A 50 -24.21 20.35 11.28
N THR A 51 -24.83 19.19 11.07
CA THR A 51 -25.73 18.94 9.92
C THR A 51 -27.11 19.57 10.08
N ARG A 52 -27.45 20.14 11.24
CA ARG A 52 -28.74 20.83 11.42
C ARG A 52 -28.81 22.05 10.50
N GLY A 53 -29.81 22.06 9.61
CA GLY A 53 -30.00 23.14 8.65
C GLY A 53 -29.09 23.04 7.42
N ALA A 54 -28.44 21.89 7.20
CA ALA A 54 -27.81 21.55 5.93
C ALA A 54 -28.85 20.96 4.97
N ARG A 55 -28.66 21.19 3.66
CA ARG A 55 -29.36 20.45 2.61
C ARG A 55 -29.04 18.96 2.70
N SER A 56 -30.00 18.09 2.35
CA SER A 56 -29.70 16.65 2.24
C SER A 56 -28.62 16.37 1.18
N LEU A 57 -27.86 15.29 1.33
CA LEU A 57 -26.83 14.89 0.34
C LEU A 57 -27.40 14.74 -1.08
N GLU A 58 -28.65 14.32 -1.22
CA GLU A 58 -29.35 14.28 -2.51
C GLU A 58 -29.66 15.66 -3.08
N GLN A 59 -30.06 16.61 -2.23
CA GLN A 59 -30.26 18.01 -2.64
C GLN A 59 -28.92 18.64 -3.04
N ILE A 60 -27.85 18.43 -2.27
CA ILE A 60 -26.49 18.90 -2.57
C ILE A 60 -26.06 18.43 -3.97
N ARG A 61 -26.19 17.14 -4.27
CA ARG A 61 -25.87 16.60 -5.62
C ARG A 61 -26.71 17.21 -6.73
N ARG A 62 -28.00 17.41 -6.49
CA ARG A 62 -28.90 18.06 -7.46
C ARG A 62 -28.50 19.51 -7.71
N ASP A 63 -28.14 20.24 -6.67
CA ASP A 63 -27.72 21.64 -6.78
C ASP A 63 -26.35 21.77 -7.45
N PHE A 64 -25.39 20.88 -7.17
CA PHE A 64 -24.13 20.80 -7.94
C PHE A 64 -24.39 20.46 -9.41
N SER A 65 -25.31 19.54 -9.69
CA SER A 65 -25.70 19.22 -11.07
C SER A 65 -26.32 20.43 -11.78
N ARG A 66 -27.18 21.18 -11.09
CA ARG A 66 -27.75 22.43 -11.62
C ARG A 66 -26.66 23.47 -11.89
N LEU A 67 -25.72 23.66 -10.95
CA LEU A 67 -24.59 24.57 -11.14
C LEU A 67 -23.79 24.24 -12.41
N ARG A 68 -23.50 22.96 -12.64
CA ARG A 68 -22.77 22.49 -13.83
C ARG A 68 -23.54 22.74 -15.13
N LEU A 69 -24.87 22.63 -15.11
CA LEU A 69 -25.72 22.90 -16.29
C LEU A 69 -25.87 24.40 -16.56
N THR A 70 -25.99 25.22 -15.51
CA THR A 70 -26.15 26.68 -15.65
C THR A 70 -24.84 27.36 -16.03
N TYR A 71 -23.71 26.90 -15.50
CA TYR A 71 -22.39 27.53 -15.69
C TYR A 71 -21.32 26.54 -16.20
N PRO A 72 -21.50 25.89 -17.37
CA PRO A 72 -20.68 24.76 -17.81
C PRO A 72 -19.18 25.08 -18.01
N PHE A 73 -18.84 26.32 -18.32
CA PHE A 73 -17.46 26.78 -18.54
C PHE A 73 -16.81 27.40 -17.29
N SER A 74 -17.52 27.43 -16.16
CA SER A 74 -16.99 27.97 -14.91
C SER A 74 -16.01 26.99 -14.25
N ARG A 75 -14.95 27.50 -13.61
CA ARG A 75 -14.07 26.69 -12.74
C ARG A 75 -14.85 25.92 -11.67
N TRP A 76 -15.94 26.52 -11.20
CA TRP A 76 -16.81 25.97 -10.16
C TRP A 76 -17.64 24.78 -10.64
N ALA A 77 -17.89 24.65 -11.95
CA ALA A 77 -18.55 23.47 -12.50
C ALA A 77 -17.62 22.24 -12.45
N VAL A 78 -16.33 22.44 -12.66
CA VAL A 78 -15.32 21.37 -12.52
C VAL A 78 -15.17 20.98 -11.06
N GLU A 79 -15.10 21.97 -10.16
CA GLU A 79 -15.03 21.71 -8.72
C GLU A 79 -16.28 20.99 -8.21
N ALA A 80 -17.47 21.37 -8.67
CA ALA A 80 -18.73 20.71 -8.32
C ALA A 80 -18.79 19.24 -8.74
N GLU A 81 -18.12 18.85 -9.83
CA GLU A 81 -18.00 17.44 -10.22
C GLU A 81 -17.22 16.63 -9.16
N LEU A 82 -16.13 17.20 -8.65
CA LEU A 82 -15.33 16.60 -7.58
C LEU A 82 -16.11 16.54 -6.26
N ARG A 83 -16.80 17.62 -5.88
CA ARG A 83 -17.66 17.65 -4.69
C ARG A 83 -18.87 16.73 -4.78
N THR A 84 -19.35 16.44 -5.99
CA THR A 84 -20.37 15.42 -6.21
C THR A 84 -19.83 14.05 -5.79
N ALA A 85 -18.59 13.70 -6.14
CA ALA A 85 -17.95 12.48 -5.67
C ALA A 85 -17.78 12.46 -4.13
N ASP A 86 -17.34 13.58 -3.55
CA ASP A 86 -17.22 13.73 -2.10
C ASP A 86 -18.56 13.45 -1.38
N SER A 87 -19.68 13.93 -1.95
CA SER A 87 -21.01 13.68 -1.38
C SER A 87 -21.43 12.21 -1.39
N TYR A 88 -20.97 11.42 -2.37
CA TYR A 88 -21.20 9.97 -2.38
C TYR A 88 -20.33 9.29 -1.32
N TYR A 89 -19.06 9.70 -1.22
CA TYR A 89 -18.14 9.18 -0.23
C TYR A 89 -18.66 9.36 1.20
N VAL A 90 -19.18 10.55 1.52
CA VAL A 90 -19.74 10.88 2.84
C VAL A 90 -21.04 10.11 3.11
N GLN A 91 -21.73 9.64 2.07
CA GLN A 91 -22.90 8.77 2.19
C GLN A 91 -22.54 7.27 2.28
N ASP A 92 -21.26 6.94 2.46
CA ASP A 92 -20.74 5.56 2.40
C ASP A 92 -21.00 4.84 1.05
N ARG A 93 -21.30 5.61 0.00
CA ARG A 93 -21.53 5.12 -1.37
C ARG A 93 -20.22 5.11 -2.14
N TYR A 94 -19.31 4.24 -1.71
CA TYR A 94 -17.92 4.24 -2.15
C TYR A 94 -17.74 3.80 -3.61
N GLU A 95 -18.60 2.93 -4.14
CA GLU A 95 -18.54 2.50 -5.54
C GLU A 95 -18.89 3.65 -6.49
N GLU A 96 -19.96 4.39 -6.17
CA GLU A 96 -20.37 5.55 -6.94
C GLU A 96 -19.37 6.69 -6.82
N ALA A 97 -18.82 6.92 -5.61
CA ALA A 97 -17.77 7.90 -5.40
C ALA A 97 -16.52 7.59 -6.24
N GLU A 98 -16.03 6.34 -6.19
CA GLU A 98 -14.91 5.85 -6.99
C GLU A 98 -15.12 6.13 -8.48
N ALA A 99 -16.31 5.79 -9.00
CA ALA A 99 -16.62 5.96 -10.41
C ALA A 99 -16.53 7.43 -10.85
N VAL A 100 -17.02 8.35 -10.01
CA VAL A 100 -16.96 9.79 -10.30
C VAL A 100 -15.53 10.32 -10.20
N TYR A 101 -14.74 9.95 -9.18
CA TYR A 101 -13.33 10.35 -9.09
C TYR A 101 -12.53 9.84 -10.28
N ARG A 102 -12.69 8.57 -10.64
CA ARG A 102 -12.02 7.95 -11.78
C ARG A 102 -12.38 8.67 -13.09
N GLN A 103 -13.66 9.02 -13.27
CA GLN A 103 -14.09 9.79 -14.43
C GLN A 103 -13.48 11.20 -14.45
N PHE A 104 -13.40 11.86 -13.30
CA PHE A 104 -12.74 13.16 -13.18
C PHE A 104 -11.26 13.10 -13.58
N ILE A 105 -10.53 12.09 -13.08
CA ILE A 105 -9.11 11.86 -13.39
C ILE A 105 -8.90 11.62 -14.89
N ARG A 106 -9.73 10.76 -15.51
CA ARG A 106 -9.66 10.47 -16.95
C ARG A 106 -9.94 11.70 -17.80
N ASN A 107 -10.95 12.48 -17.43
CA ASN A 107 -11.37 13.62 -18.24
C ASN A 107 -10.42 14.82 -18.11
N ARG A 108 -9.70 14.95 -16.99
CA ARG A 108 -8.92 16.16 -16.67
C ARG A 108 -7.55 15.86 -16.05
N PRO A 109 -6.66 15.11 -16.74
CA PRO A 109 -5.41 14.61 -16.18
C PRO A 109 -4.42 15.69 -15.73
N SER A 110 -4.56 16.94 -16.21
CA SER A 110 -3.72 18.09 -15.85
C SER A 110 -4.36 19.03 -14.80
N HIS A 111 -5.51 18.68 -14.24
CA HIS A 111 -6.18 19.54 -13.27
C HIS A 111 -5.38 19.65 -11.96
N PRO A 112 -5.32 20.84 -11.30
CA PRO A 112 -4.57 21.02 -10.06
C PRO A 112 -4.96 20.06 -8.92
N LYS A 113 -6.21 19.59 -8.91
CA LYS A 113 -6.76 18.66 -7.91
C LYS A 113 -6.65 17.18 -8.28
N ILE A 114 -5.78 16.80 -9.21
CA ILE A 114 -5.62 15.37 -9.57
C ILE A 114 -5.03 14.55 -8.44
N ALA A 115 -4.05 15.09 -7.69
CA ALA A 115 -3.51 14.43 -6.51
C ALA A 115 -4.62 14.12 -5.48
N TYR A 116 -5.51 15.09 -5.25
CA TYR A 116 -6.67 14.93 -4.38
C TYR A 116 -7.65 13.87 -4.88
N ALA A 117 -8.02 13.91 -6.17
CA ALA A 117 -8.96 12.95 -6.75
C ALA A 117 -8.41 11.50 -6.69
N LEU A 118 -7.13 11.30 -6.99
CA LEU A 118 -6.47 10.00 -6.87
C LEU A 118 -6.46 9.51 -5.42
N LEU A 119 -6.13 10.38 -4.46
CA LEU A 119 -6.14 10.03 -3.04
C LEU A 119 -7.55 9.67 -2.56
N ARG A 120 -8.58 10.44 -2.96
CA ARG A 120 -9.97 10.12 -2.61
C ARG A 120 -10.45 8.83 -3.25
N GLN A 121 -10.05 8.54 -4.50
CA GLN A 121 -10.31 7.26 -5.15
C GLN A 121 -9.64 6.11 -4.37
N ALA A 122 -8.39 6.27 -3.95
CA ALA A 122 -7.69 5.29 -3.12
C ALA A 122 -8.40 5.05 -1.78
N ARG A 123 -8.93 6.10 -1.16
CA ARG A 123 -9.74 5.99 0.08
C ARG A 123 -11.08 5.29 -0.15
N CYS A 124 -11.70 5.42 -1.34
CA CYS A 124 -12.89 4.62 -1.66
C CYS A 124 -12.54 3.13 -1.66
N TYR A 125 -11.42 2.75 -2.29
CA TYR A 125 -10.93 1.37 -2.27
C TYR A 125 -10.55 0.89 -0.86
N GLU A 126 -9.94 1.75 -0.02
CA GLU A 126 -9.66 1.46 1.40
C GLU A 126 -10.96 1.12 2.15
N LYS A 127 -12.04 1.85 1.90
CA LYS A 127 -13.34 1.62 2.57
C LYS A 127 -14.08 0.40 2.05
N GLN A 128 -13.84 0.01 0.80
CA GLN A 128 -14.37 -1.23 0.21
C GLN A 128 -13.53 -2.46 0.58
N ALA A 129 -12.33 -2.27 1.14
CA ALA A 129 -11.48 -3.38 1.57
C ALA A 129 -12.16 -4.19 2.69
N PRO A 130 -11.94 -5.51 2.78
CA PRO A 130 -12.63 -6.36 3.75
C PRO A 130 -12.45 -5.87 5.19
N LEU A 131 -13.51 -5.81 6.00
CA LEU A 131 -13.41 -5.29 7.38
C LEU A 131 -12.34 -5.99 8.25
N THR A 132 -12.16 -7.30 8.08
CA THR A 132 -11.16 -8.10 8.81
C THR A 132 -9.74 -7.63 8.53
N THR A 133 -9.49 -7.13 7.33
CA THR A 133 -8.20 -6.58 6.90
C THR A 133 -7.83 -5.29 7.63
N MET A 134 -8.80 -4.44 7.96
CA MET A 134 -8.57 -3.24 8.79
C MET A 134 -8.51 -3.58 10.29
N SER A 135 -9.27 -4.61 10.72
CA SER A 135 -9.19 -5.18 12.07
C SER A 135 -7.80 -5.75 12.39
N THR A 136 -7.04 -6.23 11.39
CA THR A 136 -5.64 -6.69 11.54
C THR A 136 -4.71 -5.62 12.13
N LEU A 137 -5.00 -4.33 11.92
CA LEU A 137 -4.23 -3.25 12.55
C LEU A 137 -4.57 -3.06 14.04
N LEU A 138 -5.67 -3.65 14.51
CA LEU A 138 -6.20 -3.50 15.87
C LEU A 138 -6.14 -4.80 16.68
N PHE A 139 -6.17 -5.96 16.03
CA PHE A 139 -6.18 -7.28 16.66
C PHE A 139 -5.27 -8.22 15.85
N GLU A 140 -4.21 -8.71 16.49
CA GLU A 140 -3.07 -9.39 15.83
C GLU A 140 -3.39 -10.80 15.32
N ASP A 141 -4.53 -11.41 15.67
CA ASP A 141 -4.65 -12.87 15.66
C ASP A 141 -5.54 -13.52 14.59
N GLU A 142 -6.36 -12.80 13.82
CA GLU A 142 -7.25 -13.49 12.85
C GLU A 142 -7.36 -12.76 11.51
N ILE A 143 -6.67 -13.29 10.49
CA ILE A 143 -6.94 -12.96 9.09
C ILE A 143 -7.66 -14.13 8.42
N ALA A 144 -8.82 -13.84 7.84
CA ALA A 144 -9.36 -14.68 6.78
C ALA A 144 -8.51 -14.47 5.52
N VAL A 145 -7.44 -15.26 5.38
CA VAL A 145 -6.49 -15.22 4.26
C VAL A 145 -7.24 -15.35 2.92
N ASP A 146 -8.39 -16.01 2.89
CA ASP A 146 -9.13 -16.34 1.67
C ASP A 146 -10.03 -15.20 1.10
N ARG A 147 -9.98 -13.98 1.64
CA ARG A 147 -10.81 -12.87 1.13
C ARG A 147 -10.15 -12.13 -0.02
N ASP A 148 -10.97 -11.71 -0.99
CA ASP A 148 -10.54 -10.89 -2.12
C ASP A 148 -9.88 -9.58 -1.66
N GLN A 149 -8.61 -9.40 -2.01
CA GLN A 149 -7.80 -8.22 -1.68
C GLN A 149 -7.70 -7.23 -2.85
N SER A 150 -8.52 -7.37 -3.91
CA SER A 150 -8.48 -6.51 -5.08
C SER A 150 -8.65 -5.02 -4.73
N SER A 151 -9.56 -4.70 -3.80
CA SER A 151 -9.74 -3.33 -3.31
C SER A 151 -8.53 -2.81 -2.54
N THR A 152 -7.95 -3.64 -1.67
CA THR A 152 -6.72 -3.29 -0.94
C THR A 152 -5.55 -3.02 -1.90
N LEU A 153 -5.38 -3.86 -2.91
CA LEU A 153 -4.35 -3.69 -3.94
C LEU A 153 -4.59 -2.43 -4.77
N GLY A 154 -5.84 -2.14 -5.15
CA GLY A 154 -6.21 -0.92 -5.85
C GLY A 154 -5.90 0.34 -5.03
N ALA A 155 -6.22 0.33 -3.74
CA ALA A 155 -5.86 1.42 -2.82
C ALA A 155 -4.35 1.62 -2.73
N TYR A 156 -3.57 0.53 -2.60
CA TYR A 156 -2.11 0.59 -2.57
C TYR A 156 -1.53 1.19 -3.86
N GLN A 157 -1.99 0.72 -5.02
CA GLN A 157 -1.50 1.18 -6.32
C GLN A 157 -1.81 2.65 -6.57
N LEU A 158 -3.02 3.12 -6.24
CA LEU A 158 -3.38 4.53 -6.38
C LEU A 158 -2.59 5.41 -5.40
N ALA A 159 -2.34 4.94 -4.18
CA ALA A 159 -1.51 5.66 -3.22
C ALA A 159 -0.06 5.80 -3.71
N GLN A 160 0.51 4.71 -4.26
CA GLN A 160 1.83 4.74 -4.92
C GLN A 160 1.85 5.73 -6.09
N GLU A 161 0.81 5.74 -6.92
CA GLU A 161 0.69 6.68 -8.02
C GLU A 161 0.69 8.14 -7.55
N VAL A 162 -0.02 8.46 -6.46
CA VAL A 162 0.01 9.81 -5.86
C VAL A 162 1.43 10.18 -5.40
N MET A 163 2.11 9.27 -4.71
CA MET A 163 3.47 9.51 -4.22
C MET A 163 4.48 9.71 -5.36
N GLN A 164 4.34 8.96 -6.46
CA GLN A 164 5.22 9.04 -7.63
C GLN A 164 4.96 10.29 -8.46
N ARG A 165 3.70 10.64 -8.69
CA ARG A 165 3.32 11.79 -9.53
C ARG A 165 3.37 13.12 -8.81
N PHE A 166 3.16 13.14 -7.48
CA PHE A 166 3.02 14.36 -6.68
C PHE A 166 3.86 14.34 -5.38
N PRO A 167 5.16 14.00 -5.41
CA PRO A 167 5.96 13.66 -4.21
C PRO A 167 6.07 14.75 -3.14
N GLY A 168 5.86 16.03 -3.48
CA GLY A 168 5.91 17.16 -2.53
C GLY A 168 4.53 17.69 -2.07
N SER A 169 3.44 17.03 -2.45
CA SER A 169 2.08 17.46 -2.10
C SER A 169 1.66 16.97 -0.70
N GLY A 170 0.71 17.66 -0.07
CA GLY A 170 0.10 17.18 1.18
C GLY A 170 -0.64 15.86 1.00
N GLU A 171 -1.14 15.61 -0.22
CA GLU A 171 -1.75 14.34 -0.61
C GLU A 171 -0.74 13.20 -0.66
N ALA A 172 0.52 13.45 -1.04
CA ALA A 172 1.55 12.42 -1.02
C ALA A 172 1.91 11.97 0.40
N GLU A 173 1.84 12.86 1.40
CA GLU A 173 2.02 12.47 2.79
C GLU A 173 0.91 11.51 3.25
N GLN A 174 -0.35 11.88 2.99
CA GLN A 174 -1.49 11.03 3.30
C GLN A 174 -1.47 9.71 2.51
N ALA A 175 -1.02 9.76 1.25
CA ALA A 175 -0.86 8.59 0.41
C ALA A 175 0.24 7.66 0.94
N ARG A 176 1.33 8.19 1.51
CA ARG A 176 2.38 7.37 2.13
C ARG A 176 1.85 6.57 3.31
N GLU A 177 1.07 7.20 4.18
CA GLU A 177 0.44 6.50 5.29
C GLU A 177 -0.54 5.42 4.81
N LEU A 178 -1.37 5.75 3.82
CA LEU A 178 -2.32 4.82 3.22
C LEU A 178 -1.57 3.63 2.56
N ALA A 179 -0.54 3.90 1.76
CA ALA A 179 0.28 2.91 1.11
C ALA A 179 0.92 1.97 2.13
N SER A 180 1.49 2.49 3.21
CA SER A 180 2.07 1.67 4.28
C SER A 180 1.04 0.76 4.95
N ARG A 181 -0.18 1.26 5.24
CA ARG A 181 -1.26 0.43 5.80
C ARG A 181 -1.67 -0.68 4.83
N MET A 182 -1.97 -0.34 3.58
CA MET A 182 -2.40 -1.31 2.57
C MET A 182 -1.30 -2.33 2.24
N ALA A 183 -0.04 -1.88 2.16
CA ALA A 183 1.12 -2.76 1.99
C ALA A 183 1.27 -3.73 3.16
N THR A 184 1.06 -3.27 4.40
CA THR A 184 1.15 -4.12 5.60
C THR A 184 0.13 -5.25 5.56
N ILE A 185 -1.09 -4.94 5.15
CA ILE A 185 -2.16 -5.92 4.94
C ILE A 185 -1.78 -6.95 3.87
N LEU A 186 -1.36 -6.48 2.70
CA LEU A 186 -1.08 -7.37 1.56
C LEU A 186 0.14 -8.25 1.86
N SER A 187 1.15 -7.67 2.49
CA SER A 187 2.33 -8.38 3.00
C SER A 187 1.94 -9.45 4.01
N HIS A 188 1.00 -9.17 4.92
CA HIS A 188 0.55 -10.15 5.91
C HIS A 188 -0.09 -11.38 5.26
N HIS A 189 -0.91 -11.19 4.23
CA HIS A 189 -1.53 -12.31 3.50
C HIS A 189 -0.46 -13.26 2.93
N GLU A 190 0.56 -12.73 2.26
CA GLU A 190 1.67 -13.54 1.74
C GLU A 190 2.48 -14.21 2.86
N MET A 191 2.68 -13.50 3.98
CA MET A 191 3.42 -14.03 5.12
C MET A 191 2.70 -15.19 5.80
N GLU A 192 1.39 -15.16 5.96
CA GLU A 192 0.63 -16.30 6.53
C GLU A 192 0.80 -17.57 5.70
N ILE A 193 0.74 -17.44 4.37
CA ILE A 193 1.00 -18.57 3.46
C ILE A 193 2.45 -19.04 3.60
N GLY A 194 3.40 -18.10 3.71
CA GLY A 194 4.81 -18.38 3.97
C GLY A 194 5.02 -19.15 5.28
N VAL A 195 4.39 -18.72 6.37
CA VAL A 195 4.44 -19.36 7.69
C VAL A 195 3.84 -20.76 7.63
N PHE A 196 2.71 -20.94 6.93
CA PHE A 196 2.12 -22.25 6.71
C PHE A 196 3.08 -23.23 6.00
N TYR A 197 3.74 -22.79 4.93
CA TYR A 197 4.76 -23.61 4.25
C TYR A 197 6.01 -23.83 5.11
N GLN A 198 6.43 -22.83 5.87
CA GLN A 198 7.58 -22.92 6.77
C GLN A 198 7.35 -23.96 7.88
N ARG A 199 6.14 -24.02 8.45
CA ARG A 199 5.73 -25.04 9.44
C ARG A 199 5.74 -26.46 8.88
N GLN A 200 5.61 -26.62 7.56
CA GLN A 200 5.72 -27.90 6.86
C GLN A 200 7.14 -28.19 6.34
N GLU A 201 8.13 -27.37 6.73
CA GLU A 201 9.52 -27.46 6.27
C GLU A 201 9.68 -27.33 4.74
N LYS A 202 8.67 -26.78 4.05
CA LYS A 202 8.70 -26.48 2.61
C LYS A 202 9.38 -25.14 2.38
N TYR A 203 10.68 -25.07 2.69
CA TYR A 203 11.42 -23.80 2.75
C TYR A 203 11.51 -23.07 1.42
N GLU A 204 11.54 -23.76 0.27
CA GLU A 204 11.55 -23.09 -1.04
C GLU A 204 10.25 -22.32 -1.29
N ALA A 205 9.10 -22.96 -1.01
CA ALA A 205 7.79 -22.33 -1.15
C ALA A 205 7.60 -21.19 -0.14
N ALA A 206 8.05 -21.39 1.09
CA ALA A 206 8.01 -20.35 2.13
C ALA A 206 8.88 -19.14 1.74
N ALA A 207 10.11 -19.36 1.27
CA ALA A 207 11.01 -18.31 0.80
C ALA A 207 10.37 -17.49 -0.35
N GLY A 208 9.73 -18.15 -1.32
CA GLY A 208 9.03 -17.45 -2.40
C GLY A 208 7.91 -16.52 -1.91
N ARG A 209 7.17 -16.92 -0.88
CA ARG A 209 6.12 -16.10 -0.26
C ARG A 209 6.68 -14.90 0.49
N PHE A 210 7.71 -15.11 1.31
CA PHE A 210 8.36 -14.02 2.04
C PHE A 210 9.06 -13.03 1.10
N GLU A 211 9.67 -13.51 0.02
CA GLU A 211 10.25 -12.64 -1.00
C GLU A 211 9.17 -11.84 -1.72
N THR A 212 8.03 -12.45 -2.04
CA THR A 212 6.88 -11.73 -2.61
C THR A 212 6.38 -10.63 -1.67
N ALA A 213 6.23 -10.93 -0.38
CA ALA A 213 5.80 -9.96 0.63
C ALA A 213 6.76 -8.75 0.69
N ARG A 214 8.06 -9.00 0.69
CA ARG A 214 9.12 -7.98 0.77
C ARG A 214 9.24 -7.13 -0.50
N THR A 215 9.18 -7.77 -1.67
CA THR A 215 9.45 -7.12 -2.96
C THR A 215 8.24 -6.39 -3.53
N ARG A 216 7.03 -6.95 -3.37
CA ARG A 216 5.80 -6.31 -3.86
C ARG A 216 5.28 -5.24 -2.92
N PHE A 217 5.57 -5.35 -1.61
CA PHE A 217 5.05 -4.45 -0.58
C PHE A 217 6.18 -3.86 0.29
N PRO A 218 7.16 -3.13 -0.29
CA PRO A 218 8.30 -2.60 0.43
C PRO A 218 7.92 -1.57 1.52
N ASP A 219 6.77 -0.91 1.39
CA ASP A 219 6.25 0.07 2.34
C ASP A 219 5.56 -0.56 3.57
N SER A 220 5.47 -1.89 3.59
CA SER A 220 4.88 -2.66 4.67
C SER A 220 5.66 -2.48 5.97
N ARG A 221 4.94 -2.32 7.09
CA ARG A 221 5.55 -2.38 8.43
C ARG A 221 6.11 -3.77 8.76
N ARG A 222 5.66 -4.80 8.04
CA ARG A 222 6.16 -6.18 8.14
C ARG A 222 7.33 -6.49 7.21
N TYR A 223 7.87 -5.49 6.50
CA TYR A 223 9.04 -5.67 5.62
C TYR A 223 10.21 -6.37 6.33
N GLY A 224 10.57 -5.92 7.54
CA GLY A 224 11.66 -6.51 8.29
C GLY A 224 11.37 -7.96 8.68
N GLU A 225 10.16 -8.25 9.13
CA GLU A 225 9.75 -9.61 9.50
C GLU A 225 9.76 -10.57 8.30
N ALA A 226 9.20 -10.15 7.16
CA ALA A 226 9.25 -10.93 5.92
C ALA A 226 10.70 -11.20 5.49
N THR A 227 11.57 -10.19 5.54
CA THR A 227 12.99 -10.32 5.20
C THR A 227 13.72 -11.27 6.14
N TRP A 228 13.42 -11.20 7.45
CA TRP A 228 13.97 -12.11 8.44
C TRP A 228 13.56 -13.56 8.20
N ARG A 229 12.26 -13.80 8.00
CA ARG A 229 11.72 -15.15 7.73
C ARG A 229 12.25 -15.73 6.41
N LEU A 230 12.45 -14.88 5.39
CA LEU A 230 13.15 -15.24 4.16
C LEU A 230 14.57 -15.72 4.45
N GLY A 231 15.33 -14.95 5.23
CA GLY A 231 16.69 -15.33 5.67
C GLY A 231 16.71 -16.69 6.36
N ARG A 232 15.74 -16.97 7.22
CA ARG A 232 15.58 -18.27 7.91
C ARG A 232 15.31 -19.42 6.94
N CYS A 233 14.47 -19.21 5.93
CA CYS A 233 14.21 -20.22 4.91
C CYS A 233 15.42 -20.47 4.01
N LEU A 234 16.08 -19.40 3.55
CA LEU A 234 17.32 -19.49 2.76
C LEU A 234 18.44 -20.19 3.52
N GLU A 235 18.54 -19.89 4.81
CA GLU A 235 19.46 -20.56 5.69
C GLU A 235 19.16 -22.05 5.69
N ALA A 236 17.91 -22.46 5.99
CA ALA A 236 17.48 -23.86 6.00
C ALA A 236 17.79 -24.61 4.68
N LEU A 237 17.71 -23.91 3.54
CA LEU A 237 18.07 -24.39 2.20
C LEU A 237 19.58 -24.41 1.89
N ASP A 238 20.44 -24.03 2.84
CA ASP A 238 21.90 -23.94 2.70
C ASP A 238 22.38 -22.87 1.68
N ARG A 239 21.52 -21.87 1.42
CA ARG A 239 21.81 -20.67 0.60
C ARG A 239 22.38 -19.54 1.46
N LEU A 240 23.52 -19.83 2.08
CA LEU A 240 24.08 -19.04 3.18
C LEU A 240 24.42 -17.59 2.81
N ASP A 241 24.91 -17.32 1.60
CA ASP A 241 25.24 -15.95 1.19
C ASP A 241 23.99 -15.08 1.02
N GLN A 242 22.90 -15.65 0.50
CA GLN A 242 21.62 -14.94 0.38
C GLN A 242 20.98 -14.72 1.76
N ALA A 243 21.06 -15.71 2.66
CA ALA A 243 20.58 -15.57 4.03
C ALA A 243 21.30 -14.43 4.77
N ARG A 244 22.63 -14.33 4.62
CA ARG A 244 23.43 -13.23 5.18
C ARG A 244 22.95 -11.86 4.71
N ILE A 245 22.74 -11.70 3.40
CA ILE A 245 22.27 -10.44 2.81
C ILE A 245 20.90 -10.06 3.39
N ALA A 246 19.98 -11.03 3.50
CA ALA A 246 18.67 -10.81 4.10
C ALA A 246 18.78 -10.32 5.54
N TYR A 247 19.61 -10.96 6.38
CA TYR A 247 19.79 -10.55 7.77
C TYR A 247 20.46 -9.17 7.91
N GLN A 248 21.46 -8.86 7.08
CA GLN A 248 22.06 -7.52 7.04
C GLN A 248 21.07 -6.45 6.63
N SER A 249 20.17 -6.75 5.68
CA SER A 249 19.09 -5.84 5.29
C SER A 249 18.11 -5.57 6.43
N VAL A 250 17.94 -6.48 7.39
CA VAL A 250 17.06 -6.25 8.56
C VAL A 250 17.74 -5.32 9.57
N LEU A 251 19.05 -5.47 9.78
CA LEU A 251 19.80 -4.59 10.69
C LEU A 251 19.88 -3.14 10.24
N SER A 252 19.83 -2.88 8.93
CA SER A 252 19.83 -1.52 8.40
C SER A 252 18.46 -0.84 8.51
N LEU A 253 17.43 -1.54 8.99
CA LEU A 253 16.09 -0.97 9.15
C LEU A 253 15.99 -0.09 10.39
N SER A 254 15.08 0.87 10.32
CA SER A 254 14.61 1.65 11.45
C SER A 254 13.91 0.75 12.48
N SER A 255 13.96 1.14 13.76
CA SER A 255 13.45 0.33 14.88
C SER A 255 11.96 -0.01 14.78
N ASP A 256 11.16 0.81 14.10
CA ASP A 256 9.72 0.62 13.88
C ASP A 256 9.40 -0.49 12.86
N ARG A 257 10.33 -0.79 11.95
CA ARG A 257 10.21 -1.87 10.96
C ARG A 257 10.96 -3.14 11.37
N PHE A 258 11.53 -3.15 12.57
CA PHE A 258 12.24 -4.29 13.11
C PHE A 258 11.26 -5.44 13.43
N PRO A 259 11.60 -6.71 13.14
CA PRO A 259 10.76 -7.85 13.49
C PRO A 259 10.42 -7.84 14.99
N LYS A 260 9.16 -8.05 15.35
CA LYS A 260 8.71 -8.15 16.77
C LYS A 260 8.45 -9.58 17.22
N GLU A 261 8.70 -10.56 16.34
CA GLU A 261 8.50 -11.98 16.60
C GLU A 261 9.38 -12.49 17.77
N PRO A 262 8.87 -13.44 18.58
CA PRO A 262 9.71 -14.21 19.51
C PRO A 262 10.85 -14.90 18.75
N GLY A 263 12.09 -14.72 19.22
CA GLY A 263 13.28 -15.30 18.57
C GLY A 263 14.31 -14.30 18.05
N LEU A 264 14.22 -13.02 18.42
CA LEU A 264 15.28 -12.02 18.13
C LEU A 264 16.66 -12.45 18.64
N ASP A 265 16.72 -13.20 19.75
CA ASP A 265 17.95 -13.81 20.25
C ASP A 265 18.55 -14.80 19.24
N THR A 266 17.71 -15.51 18.48
CA THR A 266 18.15 -16.34 17.34
C THR A 266 18.55 -15.50 16.13
N PHE A 267 18.05 -14.27 15.95
CA PHE A 267 18.45 -13.38 14.85
C PHE A 267 19.89 -12.88 15.01
N GLU A 268 20.23 -12.32 16.16
CA GLU A 268 21.61 -11.86 16.45
C GLU A 268 22.59 -13.04 16.45
N ARG A 269 22.18 -14.19 17.03
CA ARG A 269 22.97 -15.43 16.93
C ARG A 269 23.14 -15.88 15.48
N SER A 270 22.08 -15.88 14.67
CA SER A 270 22.12 -16.24 13.24
C SER A 270 23.10 -15.36 12.49
N LEU A 271 23.13 -14.05 12.77
CA LEU A 271 24.06 -13.12 12.15
C LEU A 271 25.50 -13.31 12.63
N ALA A 272 25.72 -13.58 13.92
CA ALA A 272 27.04 -13.87 14.47
C ALA A 272 27.74 -15.01 13.70
N TYR A 273 26.99 -16.03 13.25
CA TYR A 273 27.51 -17.09 12.36
C TYR A 273 28.06 -16.59 11.02
N PHE A 274 27.59 -15.46 10.50
CA PHE A 274 28.02 -14.91 9.19
C PHE A 274 29.15 -13.87 9.30
N THR A 275 29.35 -13.28 10.48
CA THR A 275 30.35 -12.22 10.70
C THR A 275 31.61 -12.70 11.41
N ASP A 276 31.53 -13.72 12.27
CA ASP A 276 32.70 -14.21 13.01
C ASP A 276 32.68 -15.74 13.20
N PRO A 277 33.58 -16.50 12.52
CA PRO A 277 33.72 -17.94 12.68
C PRO A 277 34.15 -18.40 14.09
N GLU A 278 34.77 -17.54 14.90
CA GLU A 278 35.23 -17.88 16.26
C GLU A 278 34.07 -17.83 17.28
N LEU A 279 33.12 -16.91 17.12
CA LEU A 279 31.88 -16.78 17.93
C LEU A 279 30.94 -18.00 17.83
N VAL A 280 31.13 -18.83 16.79
CA VAL A 280 30.46 -20.13 16.60
C VAL A 280 30.84 -21.14 17.69
N LYS A 281 32.02 -20.98 18.31
CA LYS A 281 32.51 -21.90 19.37
C LYS A 281 31.82 -21.65 20.71
N GLU A 282 31.34 -20.44 20.97
CA GLU A 282 30.74 -20.06 22.26
C GLU A 282 29.21 -20.17 22.29
N THR A 283 28.53 -20.06 21.15
CA THR A 283 27.08 -19.79 21.16
C THR A 283 26.15 -20.99 21.04
N THR A 284 26.60 -22.23 20.78
CA THR A 284 25.69 -23.39 20.82
C THR A 284 26.32 -24.72 21.24
N GLY A 285 25.65 -25.38 22.19
CA GLY A 285 25.78 -26.80 22.47
C GLY A 285 25.51 -27.67 21.23
N GLU A 286 25.98 -28.90 21.33
CA GLU A 286 26.49 -29.74 20.24
C GLU A 286 25.51 -30.07 19.10
N GLY A 287 26.04 -30.14 17.87
CA GLY A 287 25.46 -30.91 16.76
C GLY A 287 25.09 -30.10 15.51
N PHE A 288 23.95 -29.40 15.55
CA PHE A 288 23.33 -28.81 14.36
C PHE A 288 24.17 -27.67 13.75
N TRP A 289 24.53 -26.68 14.55
CA TRP A 289 25.26 -25.48 14.12
C TRP A 289 26.71 -25.76 13.77
N LYS A 290 27.36 -26.68 14.49
CA LYS A 290 28.73 -27.14 14.22
C LYS A 290 28.86 -27.83 12.85
N ARG A 291 27.86 -28.64 12.47
CA ARG A 291 27.78 -29.27 11.12
C ARG A 291 27.57 -28.23 10.02
N ARG A 292 26.80 -27.17 10.29
CA ARG A 292 26.49 -26.11 9.32
C ARG A 292 27.67 -25.17 9.08
N ALA A 293 28.35 -24.76 10.16
CA ALA A 293 29.59 -23.98 10.09
C ALA A 293 30.70 -24.75 9.34
N LYS A 294 30.83 -26.06 9.61
CA LYS A 294 31.74 -26.94 8.87
C LYS A 294 31.44 -26.96 7.37
N ARG A 295 30.19 -27.17 6.94
CA ARG A 295 29.81 -27.13 5.51
C ARG A 295 30.14 -25.80 4.83
N ARG A 296 30.00 -24.66 5.53
CA ARG A 296 30.35 -23.34 4.98
C ARG A 296 31.87 -23.18 4.84
N LEU A 297 32.64 -23.59 5.85
CA LEU A 297 34.10 -23.61 5.77
C LEU A 297 34.57 -24.54 4.64
N ASP A 298 33.94 -25.70 4.48
CA ASP A 298 34.23 -26.64 3.40
C ASP A 298 33.93 -26.01 2.02
N LYS A 299 32.80 -25.30 1.84
CA LYS A 299 32.48 -24.57 0.60
C LYS A 299 33.40 -23.39 0.32
N LEU A 300 33.78 -22.62 1.34
CA LEU A 300 34.73 -21.51 1.22
C LEU A 300 36.14 -22.01 0.90
N GLY A 301 36.54 -23.15 1.46
CA GLY A 301 37.80 -23.83 1.15
C GLY A 301 37.81 -24.43 -0.25
N ALA A 302 36.69 -25.00 -0.71
CA ALA A 302 36.55 -25.54 -2.08
C ALA A 302 36.65 -24.43 -3.14
N ASN A 303 35.98 -23.29 -2.95
CA ASN A 303 36.10 -22.15 -3.88
C ASN A 303 37.50 -21.51 -3.87
N ALA A 304 38.22 -21.58 -2.76
CA ALA A 304 39.62 -21.13 -2.71
C ALA A 304 40.55 -22.09 -3.47
N GLN A 305 40.27 -23.40 -3.45
CA GLN A 305 41.03 -24.42 -4.17
C GLN A 305 40.75 -24.43 -5.69
N ASP A 306 39.53 -24.15 -6.12
CA ASP A 306 39.21 -23.99 -7.55
C ASP A 306 39.83 -22.71 -8.14
N SER A 307 40.13 -21.69 -7.32
CA SER A 307 40.82 -20.47 -7.75
C SER A 307 42.36 -20.60 -7.78
N SER A 308 42.92 -21.70 -7.25
CA SER A 308 44.36 -21.94 -7.16
C SER A 308 44.86 -23.07 -8.07
N ALA A 309 44.02 -23.62 -8.93
CA ALA A 309 44.48 -24.43 -10.04
C ALA A 309 45.17 -23.51 -11.07
N PRO A 310 46.47 -23.69 -11.40
CA PRO A 310 47.08 -22.96 -12.48
C PRO A 310 46.31 -23.28 -13.76
N SER A 311 45.97 -22.25 -14.55
CA SER A 311 45.50 -22.47 -15.91
C SER A 311 46.64 -23.17 -16.65
N GLU A 312 46.56 -24.50 -16.79
CA GLU A 312 47.35 -25.21 -17.77
C GLU A 312 46.97 -24.63 -19.12
N ALA A 313 47.87 -23.77 -19.61
CA ALA A 313 47.89 -23.33 -20.98
C ALA A 313 48.09 -24.58 -21.84
N THR A 314 47.00 -25.10 -22.38
CA THR A 314 47.07 -26.00 -23.53
C THR A 314 47.58 -25.14 -24.69
N GLU A 315 48.86 -25.29 -25.01
CA GLU A 315 49.41 -24.95 -26.33
C GLU A 315 48.59 -25.71 -27.38
N GLU A 316 47.58 -25.05 -27.94
CA GLU A 316 46.93 -25.51 -29.15
C GLU A 316 47.72 -25.00 -30.36
N GLN A 317 48.15 -25.99 -31.14
CA GLN A 317 49.09 -25.90 -32.24
C GLN A 317 48.56 -25.04 -33.40
N ALA A 318 49.52 -24.47 -34.13
CA ALA A 318 49.35 -23.65 -35.30
C ALA A 318 48.35 -24.21 -36.34
N ALA A 319 47.40 -23.37 -36.75
CA ALA A 319 46.63 -23.55 -37.97
C ALA A 319 47.33 -22.81 -39.14
N PRO A 320 47.45 -23.40 -40.35
CA PRO A 320 48.09 -22.75 -41.49
C PRO A 320 47.16 -21.75 -42.20
N GLU A 321 47.81 -20.79 -42.87
CA GLU A 321 47.26 -19.72 -43.70
C GLU A 321 46.30 -20.18 -44.84
N PRO A 322 45.47 -19.25 -45.37
CA PRO A 322 44.33 -19.57 -46.22
C PRO A 322 44.72 -19.81 -47.68
N GLN A 323 44.04 -20.77 -48.33
CA GLN A 323 44.04 -20.92 -49.79
C GLN A 323 42.77 -20.31 -50.39
N GLU A 324 42.97 -19.30 -51.23
CA GLU A 324 42.04 -18.79 -52.25
C GLU A 324 41.68 -19.92 -53.24
N GLU A 325 40.41 -20.17 -53.60
CA GLU A 325 39.65 -19.69 -54.79
C GLU A 325 38.58 -20.80 -55.11
N PRO A 326 37.62 -20.67 -56.07
CA PRO A 326 36.93 -19.51 -56.62
C PRO A 326 35.37 -19.69 -56.66
N GLU A 327 34.71 -18.68 -57.23
CA GLU A 327 33.28 -18.45 -57.48
C GLU A 327 32.46 -19.63 -58.06
N ALA A 328 31.17 -19.70 -57.68
CA ALA A 328 30.11 -20.23 -58.54
C ALA A 328 28.77 -19.52 -58.27
N THR A 329 28.34 -18.80 -59.30
CA THR A 329 27.06 -18.15 -59.57
C THR A 329 25.83 -19.06 -59.44
N GLY A 330 24.68 -18.50 -59.05
CA GLY A 330 23.39 -19.19 -59.16
C GLY A 330 22.19 -18.37 -58.69
N ASP A 331 21.63 -17.61 -59.61
CA ASP A 331 20.41 -16.78 -59.55
C ASP A 331 19.10 -17.54 -59.25
N THR A 332 18.25 -16.94 -58.38
CA THR A 332 16.76 -16.78 -58.40
C THR A 332 15.78 -17.96 -58.68
N PRO A 333 14.46 -17.86 -58.38
CA PRO A 333 13.58 -16.68 -58.18
C PRO A 333 13.10 -16.39 -56.76
#